data_AF-A0A9P0PE64-F1
#
_entry.id   AF-A0A9P0PE64-F1
#
_cell.length_a   1.000
_cell.length_b   1.000
_cell.length_c   1.000
_cell.angle_alpha   90.00
_cell.angle_beta   90.00
_cell.angle_gamma   90.00
#
_symmetry.space_group_name_H-M   'P 1'
#
loop_
_entity.id
_entity.type
_entity.pdbx_description
1 polymer ?
#
loop_
_entity_poly.entity_id
_entity_poly.type
_entity_poly.pdbx_seq_one_letter_code
_entity_poly.pdbx_strand_id
1 'polypeptide(L)'
;MKLLNIVKAQNAYFGEKDYQQYELVKGMKEAFFIDTEIVPCPTERDENGIALSSRNRRLTKEQMNVVKNFPLLLSSKHLSPNEITEKLKALGFKVNYIEDTNNRRYGSVQIGDINLIDNFNLS
;
A
#
# COMPACT_ATOMS: atom_id res chain seq x y z
N MET A 1 16.61 -8.05 8.15
CA MET A 1 16.99 -9.25 8.94
C MET A 1 17.64 -8.94 10.29
N LYS A 2 18.52 -7.93 10.42
CA LYS A 2 19.17 -7.57 11.71
C LYS A 2 18.20 -7.52 12.91
N LEU A 3 17.08 -6.80 12.77
CA LEU A 3 16.09 -6.66 13.85
C LEU A 3 15.50 -8.01 14.27
N LEU A 4 15.08 -8.85 13.32
CA LEU A 4 14.53 -10.18 13.61
C LEU A 4 15.55 -11.07 14.32
N ASN A 5 16.82 -11.02 13.90
CA ASN A 5 17.90 -11.83 14.50
C ASN A 5 18.30 -11.36 15.91
N ILE A 6 18.23 -10.05 16.17
CA ILE A 6 18.60 -9.46 17.47
C ILE A 6 17.46 -9.64 18.48
N VAL A 7 16.24 -9.27 18.10
CA VAL A 7 15.09 -9.26 19.01
C VAL A 7 14.57 -10.68 19.28
N LYS A 8 14.61 -11.57 18.28
CA LYS A 8 14.10 -12.96 18.38
C LYS A 8 12.69 -13.03 18.96
N ALA A 9 11.81 -12.13 18.53
CA ALA A 9 10.42 -12.13 18.96
C ALA A 9 9.71 -13.41 18.47
N GLN A 10 8.69 -13.84 19.21
CA GLN A 10 7.80 -14.91 18.73
C GLN A 10 7.00 -14.44 17.52
N ASN A 11 6.46 -13.22 17.58
CA ASN A 11 5.64 -12.63 16.53
C ASN A 11 6.20 -11.28 16.10
N ALA A 12 6.14 -10.98 14.80
CA ALA A 12 6.40 -9.67 14.25
C ALA A 12 5.23 -9.28 13.32
N TYR A 13 4.69 -8.09 13.54
CA TYR A 13 3.46 -7.62 12.91
C TYR A 13 3.78 -6.65 11.77
N PHE A 14 3.24 -6.92 10.57
CA PHE A 14 3.49 -6.12 9.37
C PHE A 14 2.17 -5.70 8.72
N GLY A 15 2.03 -4.41 8.42
CA GLY A 15 0.82 -3.89 7.78
C GLY A 15 0.71 -4.32 6.31
N GLU A 16 -0.46 -4.80 5.91
CA GLU A 16 -0.75 -5.19 4.52
C GLU A 16 -0.70 -4.02 3.53
N LYS A 17 -0.69 -2.78 4.01
CA LYS A 17 -0.52 -1.59 3.17
C LYS A 17 0.77 -1.67 2.35
N ASP A 18 1.82 -2.21 2.95
CA ASP A 18 3.12 -2.45 2.34
C ASP A 18 3.23 -3.95 1.97
N TYR A 19 2.27 -4.47 1.20
CA TYR A 19 2.13 -5.92 0.95
C TYR A 19 3.37 -6.55 0.31
N GLN A 20 4.06 -5.83 -0.60
CA GLN A 20 5.33 -6.29 -1.18
C GLN A 20 6.43 -6.47 -0.12
N GLN A 21 6.47 -5.59 0.90
CA GLN A 21 7.40 -5.73 2.03
C GLN A 21 7.03 -6.93 2.90
N TYR A 22 5.74 -7.14 3.17
CA TYR A 22 5.26 -8.29 3.93
C TYR A 22 5.67 -9.61 3.26
N GLU A 23 5.39 -9.78 1.96
CA GLU A 23 5.78 -10.99 1.21
C GLU A 23 7.29 -11.18 1.18
N LEU A 24 8.05 -10.10 0.99
CA LEU A 24 9.52 -10.16 1.04
C LEU A 24 10.01 -10.63 2.41
N VAL A 25 9.52 -10.04 3.51
CA VAL A 25 9.95 -10.41 4.87
C VAL A 25 9.54 -11.84 5.21
N LYS A 26 8.35 -12.27 4.77
CA LYS A 26 7.87 -13.65 4.93
C LYS A 26 8.79 -14.63 4.19
N GLY A 27 9.10 -14.38 2.93
CA GLY A 27 10.04 -15.22 2.16
C GLY A 27 11.46 -15.21 2.74
N MET A 28 11.92 -14.06 3.26
CA MET A 28 13.21 -13.97 3.94
C MET A 28 13.23 -14.77 5.26
N LYS A 29 12.14 -14.76 6.05
CA LYS A 29 12.05 -15.59 7.26
C LYS A 29 12.31 -17.06 6.91
N GLU A 30 11.62 -17.57 5.90
CA GLU A 30 11.74 -18.96 5.44
C GLU A 30 13.15 -19.27 4.92
N ALA A 31 13.68 -18.41 4.03
CA ALA A 31 15.01 -18.60 3.44
C ALA A 31 16.16 -18.59 4.46
N PHE A 32 15.99 -17.88 5.59
CA PHE A 32 17.01 -17.77 6.64
C PHE A 32 16.68 -18.58 7.90
N PHE A 33 15.66 -19.46 7.85
CA PHE A 33 15.24 -20.32 8.97
C PHE A 33 15.00 -19.55 10.28
N ILE A 34 14.39 -18.37 10.18
CA ILE A 34 14.05 -17.55 11.34
C ILE A 34 12.75 -18.05 11.93
N ASP A 35 12.69 -18.21 13.26
CA ASP A 35 11.53 -18.81 13.93
C ASP A 35 10.35 -17.81 14.12
N THR A 36 10.62 -16.51 14.10
CA THR A 36 9.61 -15.45 14.30
C THR A 36 8.44 -15.53 13.31
N GLU A 37 7.21 -15.70 13.79
CA GLU A 37 5.98 -15.60 13.01
C GLU A 37 5.78 -14.20 12.42
N ILE A 38 5.54 -14.11 11.11
CA ILE A 38 5.25 -12.84 10.43
C ILE A 38 3.73 -12.75 10.28
N VAL A 39 3.11 -11.89 11.08
CA VAL A 39 1.66 -11.74 11.16
C VAL A 39 1.20 -10.55 10.30
N PRO A 40 0.36 -10.76 9.27
CA PRO A 40 -0.19 -9.66 8.50
C PRO A 40 -1.23 -8.90 9.32
N CYS A 41 -1.20 -7.58 9.24
CA CYS A 41 -2.19 -6.69 9.84
C CYS A 41 -2.96 -5.97 8.74
N PRO A 42 -4.31 -6.04 8.72
CA PRO A 42 -5.11 -5.36 7.72
C PRO A 42 -4.78 -3.88 7.59
N THR A 43 -4.97 -3.34 6.40
CA THR A 43 -4.76 -1.90 6.17
C THR A 43 -5.86 -1.12 6.87
N GLU A 44 -5.50 -0.35 7.89
CA GLU A 44 -6.37 0.64 8.52
C GLU A 44 -6.68 1.79 7.55
N ARG A 45 -7.96 2.13 7.44
CA ARG A 45 -8.47 3.14 6.50
C ARG A 45 -9.34 4.16 7.23
N ASP A 46 -9.39 5.39 6.72
CA ASP A 46 -10.33 6.38 7.20
C ASP A 46 -11.74 6.19 6.62
N GLU A 47 -12.67 7.07 6.99
CA GLU A 47 -14.06 7.09 6.50
C GLU A 47 -14.18 7.25 4.96
N ASN A 48 -13.13 7.75 4.30
CA ASN A 48 -13.07 7.91 2.85
C ASN A 48 -12.33 6.75 2.16
N GLY A 49 -11.97 5.69 2.92
CA GLY A 49 -11.24 4.53 2.42
C GLY A 49 -9.74 4.76 2.20
N ILE A 50 -9.21 5.92 2.58
CA ILE A 50 -7.79 6.26 2.41
C ILE A 50 -6.98 5.47 3.42
N ALA A 51 -6.00 4.69 2.94
CA ALA A 51 -5.09 3.97 3.81
C ALA A 51 -4.33 4.94 4.73
N LEU A 52 -4.43 4.74 6.05
CA LEU A 52 -3.81 5.62 7.02
C LEU A 52 -2.28 5.64 6.85
N SER A 53 -1.70 6.84 6.91
CA SER A 53 -0.26 7.04 6.86
C SER A 53 0.11 8.24 7.70
N SER A 54 1.28 8.21 8.33
CA SER A 54 1.89 9.40 8.93
C SER A 54 1.99 10.55 7.92
N ARG A 55 2.18 10.22 6.64
CA ARG A 55 2.24 11.17 5.52
C ARG A 55 0.95 11.95 5.30
N ASN A 56 -0.21 11.39 5.66
CA ASN A 56 -1.51 12.02 5.45
C ASN A 56 -1.64 13.34 6.24
N ARG A 57 -0.89 13.49 7.34
CA ARG A 57 -0.83 14.74 8.14
C ARG A 57 -0.30 15.94 7.38
N ARG A 58 0.42 15.73 6.27
CA ARG A 58 0.97 16.80 5.43
C ARG A 58 0.01 17.25 4.33
N LEU A 59 -1.08 16.51 4.11
CA LEU A 59 -2.05 16.84 3.07
C LEU A 59 -2.84 18.08 3.47
N THR A 60 -3.01 19.02 2.54
CA THR A 60 -3.98 20.10 2.69
C THR A 60 -5.41 19.56 2.58
N LYS A 61 -6.41 20.34 3.02
CA LYS A 61 -7.83 19.97 2.86
C LYS A 61 -8.21 19.72 1.39
N GLU A 62 -7.67 20.53 0.49
CA GLU A 62 -7.88 20.38 -0.96
C GLU A 62 -7.26 19.09 -1.49
N GLN A 63 -6.02 18.81 -1.11
CA GLN A 63 -5.37 17.55 -1.48
C GLN A 63 -6.12 16.34 -0.93
N MET A 64 -6.62 16.40 0.31
CA MET A 64 -7.41 15.33 0.91
C MET A 64 -8.68 15.01 0.09
N ASN A 65 -9.36 16.05 -0.40
CA ASN A 65 -10.54 15.88 -1.27
C ASN A 65 -10.22 15.20 -2.60
N VAL A 66 -9.00 15.34 -3.10
CA VAL A 66 -8.54 14.68 -4.32
C VAL A 66 -8.05 13.25 -4.01
N VAL A 67 -7.34 13.06 -2.89
CA VAL A 67 -6.77 11.77 -2.44
C VAL A 67 -7.80 10.68 -2.25
N LYS A 68 -9.03 10.99 -1.83
CA LYS A 68 -10.11 9.97 -1.73
C LYS A 68 -10.41 9.23 -3.05
N ASN A 69 -10.09 9.84 -4.20
CA ASN A 69 -10.27 9.19 -5.50
C ASN A 69 -9.22 8.09 -5.74
N PHE A 70 -8.06 8.15 -5.07
CA PHE A 70 -7.01 7.17 -5.24
C PHE A 70 -7.44 5.75 -4.81
N PRO A 71 -7.88 5.50 -3.55
CA PRO A 71 -8.35 4.17 -3.16
C PRO A 71 -9.58 3.75 -3.96
N LEU A 72 -10.50 4.68 -4.25
CA LEU A 72 -11.71 4.41 -5.04
C LEU A 72 -11.41 3.87 -6.44
N LEU A 73 -10.50 4.53 -7.16
CA LEU A 73 -10.10 4.08 -8.50
C LEU A 73 -9.26 2.81 -8.43
N LEU A 74 -8.38 2.69 -7.43
CA LEU A 74 -7.51 1.53 -7.27
C LEU A 74 -8.29 0.26 -6.93
N SER A 75 -9.35 0.35 -6.11
CA SER A 75 -10.18 -0.80 -5.75
C SER A 75 -11.14 -1.25 -6.85
N SER A 76 -11.23 -0.54 -7.99
CA SER A 76 -12.19 -0.84 -9.05
C SER A 76 -11.81 -2.10 -9.84
N LYS A 77 -12.61 -3.17 -9.72
CA LYS A 77 -12.40 -4.43 -10.46
C LYS A 77 -12.62 -4.31 -11.98
N HIS A 78 -13.34 -3.28 -12.44
CA HIS A 78 -13.70 -3.11 -13.85
C HIS A 78 -12.72 -2.24 -14.63
N LEU A 79 -11.80 -1.56 -13.96
CA LEU A 79 -10.81 -0.70 -14.62
C LEU A 79 -9.47 -1.44 -14.73
N SER A 80 -8.84 -1.29 -15.89
CA SER A 80 -7.46 -1.69 -16.10
C SER A 80 -6.48 -0.73 -15.41
N PRO A 81 -5.25 -1.18 -15.10
CA PRO A 81 -4.18 -0.31 -14.57
C PRO A 81 -3.94 0.96 -15.41
N ASN A 82 -4.05 0.87 -16.73
CA ASN A 82 -3.88 2.00 -17.64
C ASN A 82 -5.02 3.02 -17.49
N GLU A 83 -6.28 2.58 -17.44
CA GLU A 83 -7.42 3.48 -17.24
C GLU A 83 -7.37 4.19 -15.88
N ILE A 84 -6.95 3.48 -14.83
CA ILE A 84 -6.75 4.06 -13.49
C ILE A 84 -5.65 5.12 -13.54
N THR A 85 -4.54 4.81 -14.22
CA THR A 85 -3.41 5.73 -14.38
C THR A 85 -3.85 7.03 -15.05
N GLU A 86 -4.58 6.97 -16.16
CA GLU A 86 -5.05 8.15 -16.87
C GLU A 86 -6.06 8.98 -16.04
N LYS A 87 -6.99 8.30 -15.35
CA LYS A 87 -7.93 8.98 -14.44
C LYS A 87 -7.22 9.69 -13.28
N LEU A 88 -6.19 9.06 -12.70
CA LEU A 88 -5.41 9.67 -11.61
C LEU A 88 -4.58 10.86 -12.12
N LYS A 89 -3.95 10.76 -13.30
CA LYS A 89 -3.25 11.89 -13.92
C LYS A 89 -4.19 13.07 -14.16
N ALA A 90 -5.41 12.82 -14.65
CA ALA A 90 -6.41 13.86 -14.87
C ALA A 90 -6.83 14.58 -13.57
N LEU A 91 -6.73 13.89 -12.43
CA LEU A 91 -6.98 14.47 -11.09
C LEU A 91 -5.75 15.19 -10.50
N GLY A 92 -4.64 15.28 -11.25
CA GLY A 92 -3.43 15.99 -10.84
C GLY A 92 -2.43 15.12 -10.05
N PHE A 93 -2.62 13.80 -10.01
CA PHE A 93 -1.61 12.91 -9.45
C PHE A 93 -0.46 12.70 -10.44
N LYS A 94 0.76 12.67 -9.92
CA LYS A 94 1.87 12.02 -10.61
C LYS A 94 1.83 10.53 -10.26
N VAL A 95 1.53 9.69 -11.24
CA VAL A 95 1.47 8.23 -11.05
C VAL A 95 2.86 7.63 -11.28
N ASN A 96 3.39 6.91 -10.28
CA ASN A 96 4.65 6.20 -10.42
C ASN A 96 4.42 4.83 -11.07
N TYR A 97 3.46 4.06 -10.55
CA TYR A 97 3.01 2.80 -11.15
C TYR A 97 1.60 2.45 -10.65
N ILE A 98 0.85 1.73 -11.50
CA ILE A 98 -0.31 0.92 -11.14
C ILE A 98 -0.08 -0.44 -11.77
N GLU A 99 -0.16 -1.51 -11.00
CA GLU A 99 0.18 -2.85 -11.47
C GLU A 99 -0.70 -3.92 -10.82
N ASP A 100 -1.09 -4.93 -11.61
CA ASP A 100 -1.83 -6.09 -11.14
C ASP A 100 -0.89 -7.30 -11.10
N THR A 101 -0.79 -7.94 -9.95
CA THR A 101 0.02 -9.15 -9.77
C THR A 101 -0.61 -10.05 -8.72
N ASN A 102 -0.72 -11.35 -8.99
CA ASN A 102 -1.25 -12.35 -8.06
C ASN A 102 -2.62 -11.96 -7.44
N ASN A 103 -3.59 -11.59 -8.29
CA ASN A 103 -4.92 -11.11 -7.87
C ASN A 103 -4.89 -9.93 -6.90
N ARG A 104 -3.84 -9.13 -6.89
CA ARG A 104 -3.75 -7.90 -6.09
C ARG A 104 -3.31 -6.76 -6.99
N ARG A 105 -3.95 -5.61 -6.83
CA ARG A 105 -3.57 -4.36 -7.48
C ARG A 105 -2.73 -3.52 -6.53
N TYR A 106 -1.64 -2.97 -7.04
CA TYR A 106 -0.75 -2.06 -6.32
C TYR A 106 -0.75 -0.70 -7.00
N GLY A 107 -0.67 0.37 -6.21
CA GLY A 107 -0.59 1.72 -6.72
C GLY A 107 0.37 2.58 -5.93
N SER A 108 1.14 3.41 -6.65
CA SER A 108 1.98 4.46 -6.08
C SER A 108 1.75 5.76 -6.83
N VAL A 109 1.32 6.78 -6.10
CA VAL A 109 1.04 8.13 -6.62
C VAL A 109 1.67 9.21 -5.77
N GLN A 110 1.85 10.37 -6.36
CA GLN A 110 2.36 11.57 -5.69
C GLN A 110 1.40 12.74 -5.91
N ILE A 111 1.12 13.49 -4.85
CA ILE A 111 0.42 14.78 -4.89
C ILE A 111 1.27 15.82 -4.15
N GLY A 112 1.70 16.87 -4.86
CA GLY A 112 2.75 17.76 -4.35
C GLY A 112 4.04 17.00 -4.02
N ASP A 113 4.53 17.10 -2.79
CA ASP A 113 5.69 16.38 -2.26
C ASP A 113 5.33 15.07 -1.54
N ILE A 114 4.06 14.67 -1.55
CA ILE A 114 3.55 13.56 -0.74
C ILE A 114 3.35 12.32 -1.60
N ASN A 115 4.16 11.29 -1.35
CA ASN A 115 4.00 9.97 -1.93
C ASN A 115 2.99 9.14 -1.12
N LEU A 116 2.04 8.54 -1.82
CA LEU A 116 1.01 7.66 -1.31
C LEU A 116 1.12 6.31 -2.00
N ILE A 117 0.99 5.25 -1.23
CA ILE A 117 0.93 3.87 -1.71
C ILE A 117 -0.32 3.22 -1.15
N ASP A 118 -0.91 2.34 -1.94
CA ASP A 118 -2.04 1.52 -1.52
C ASP A 118 -2.09 0.25 -2.39
N ASN A 119 -2.85 -0.73 -1.93
CA ASN A 119 -3.09 -1.96 -2.66
C ASN A 119 -4.43 -2.60 -2.28
N PHE A 120 -5.01 -3.37 -3.20
CA PHE A 120 -6.32 -4.03 -3.03
C PHE A 120 -6.31 -5.45 -3.60
N ASN A 121 -6.94 -6.38 -2.89
CA ASN A 121 -7.21 -7.71 -3.42
C ASN A 121 -8.32 -7.64 -4.48
N LEU A 122 -8.10 -8.28 -5.63
CA LEU A 122 -9.02 -8.33 -6.77
C LEU A 122 -9.87 -9.61 -6.78
N SER A 123 -9.53 -10.59 -5.95
CA SER A 123 -10.34 -11.81 -5.72
C SER A 123 -11.74 -11.45 -5.25
#